data_AF-A0A9E4A740-F1
#
_entry.id   AF-A0A9E4A740-F1
#
_cell.length_a   1.000
_cell.length_b   1.000
_cell.length_c   1.000
_cell.angle_alpha   90.00
_cell.angle_beta   90.00
_cell.angle_gamma   90.00
#
_symmetry.space_group_name_H-M   'P 1'
#
loop_
_entity.id
_entity.type
_entity.pdbx_description
1 polymer ?
#
loop_
_entity_poly.entity_id
_entity_poly.type
_entity_poly.pdbx_seq_one_letter_code
_entity_poly.pdbx_strand_id
1 'polypeptide(L)'
;IYYAVSVTITRVRAELGFPVHAFEYLRVSEDLPNTLGSRRFSPGDLTGFALYTWFNRAYASHPMPHQLEGFKLTDDTPIIRRKQLSTLIMVAAFFGILACFWAYLDIYHRYGAMSGFGDWPNAWYGAWTYQALARWLTNLSEIKHGEIAFIGVGAISVFFLTLMRLWFIWWPFHPLGYIMSLGHWIQFLWLCLMISSITKWIILKYGGPQLYRRASYFFLGLVLGDFVIGSLWLIYGTLFNTTVYVFFPGRPV
;
A
#
# COMPACT_ATOMS: atom_id res chain seq x y z
N ILE A 1 17.23 -4.90 3.33
CA ILE A 1 15.99 -5.46 2.76
C ILE A 1 14.94 -4.37 2.53
N TYR A 2 14.53 -3.61 3.56
CA TYR A 2 13.56 -2.52 3.43
C TYR A 2 13.82 -1.59 2.25
N TYR A 3 15.05 -1.04 2.11
CA TYR A 3 15.39 -0.17 0.99
C TYR A 3 15.21 -0.82 -0.40
N ALA A 4 15.55 -2.10 -0.54
CA ALA A 4 15.34 -2.83 -1.80
C ALA A 4 13.85 -2.97 -2.11
N VAL A 5 13.02 -3.23 -1.09
CA VAL A 5 11.56 -3.25 -1.22
C VAL A 5 11.04 -1.87 -1.62
N SER A 6 11.47 -0.80 -0.96
CA SER A 6 11.12 0.59 -1.29
C SER A 6 11.44 0.95 -2.73
N VAL A 7 12.63 0.58 -3.23
CA VAL A 7 13.03 0.80 -4.64
C VAL A 7 12.15 -0.01 -5.59
N THR A 8 11.87 -1.27 -5.29
CA THR A 8 10.99 -2.12 -6.11
C THR A 8 9.59 -1.53 -6.22
N ILE A 9 8.96 -1.15 -5.09
CA ILE A 9 7.63 -0.53 -5.08
C ILE A 9 7.63 0.77 -5.88
N THR A 10 8.68 1.57 -5.72
CA THR A 10 8.85 2.80 -6.48
C THR A 10 8.93 2.54 -7.98
N ARG A 11 9.64 1.50 -8.41
CA ARG A 11 9.68 1.09 -9.82
C ARG A 11 8.33 0.60 -10.31
N VAL A 12 7.62 -0.22 -9.52
CA VAL A 12 6.27 -0.68 -9.85
C VAL A 12 5.34 0.51 -10.08
N ARG A 13 5.39 1.51 -9.20
CA ARG A 13 4.61 2.77 -9.32
C ARG A 13 5.01 3.59 -10.55
N ALA A 14 6.31 3.70 -10.82
CA ALA A 14 6.79 4.43 -12.00
C ALA A 14 6.36 3.75 -13.32
N GLU A 15 6.29 2.42 -13.36
CA GLU A 15 5.94 1.65 -14.57
C GLU A 15 4.43 1.52 -14.79
N LEU A 16 3.64 1.36 -13.72
CA LEU A 16 2.20 1.08 -13.81
C LEU A 16 1.29 2.23 -13.37
N GLY A 17 1.84 3.30 -12.79
CA GLY A 17 1.09 4.42 -12.22
C GLY A 17 0.75 4.20 -10.74
N PHE A 18 -0.51 4.37 -10.35
CA PHE A 18 -0.98 4.07 -8.99
C PHE A 18 -1.72 2.72 -8.95
N PRO A 19 -1.03 1.56 -8.98
CA PRO A 19 -1.69 0.32 -8.67
C PRO A 19 -2.13 0.38 -7.21
N VAL A 20 -3.35 -0.05 -6.93
CA VAL A 20 -3.73 -0.41 -5.57
C VAL A 20 -2.97 -1.69 -5.21
N HIS A 21 -1.74 -1.51 -4.73
CA HIS A 21 -0.91 -2.56 -4.18
C HIS A 21 -0.66 -2.25 -2.71
N ALA A 22 -1.18 -3.08 -1.79
CA ALA A 22 -0.76 -2.93 -0.40
C ALA A 22 0.55 -3.64 -0.11
N PHE A 23 0.99 -4.56 -0.99
CA PHE A 23 2.02 -5.56 -0.69
C PHE A 23 1.87 -6.08 0.75
N GLU A 24 0.62 -6.24 1.21
CA GLU A 24 0.27 -6.42 2.61
C GLU A 24 0.72 -7.78 3.15
N TYR A 25 0.97 -8.71 2.22
CA TYR A 25 1.53 -10.04 2.50
C TYR A 25 3.05 -10.10 2.34
N LEU A 26 3.72 -8.99 2.03
CA LEU A 26 5.18 -8.91 2.02
C LEU A 26 5.63 -8.23 3.32
N ARG A 27 5.67 -8.99 4.42
CA ARG A 27 5.89 -8.45 5.76
C ARG A 27 7.27 -8.87 6.20
N VAL A 28 8.28 -8.16 5.72
CA VAL A 28 9.69 -8.55 5.89
C VAL A 28 10.06 -8.82 7.35
N SER A 29 9.50 -8.03 8.30
CA SER A 29 9.75 -8.23 9.73
C SER A 29 9.12 -9.50 10.30
N GLU A 30 8.03 -10.00 9.72
CA GLU A 30 7.34 -11.22 10.19
C GLU A 30 7.75 -12.47 9.39
N ASP A 31 7.92 -12.35 8.08
CA ASP A 31 8.21 -13.46 7.18
C ASP A 31 9.61 -14.05 7.44
N LEU A 32 10.60 -13.22 7.79
CA LEU A 32 11.94 -13.69 8.12
C LEU A 32 11.95 -14.67 9.32
N PRO A 33 11.48 -14.29 10.53
CA PRO A 33 11.43 -15.21 11.65
C PRO A 33 10.44 -16.37 11.43
N ASN A 34 9.37 -16.19 10.67
CA ASN A 34 8.40 -17.25 10.39
C ASN A 34 8.94 -18.33 9.43
N THR A 35 9.70 -17.94 8.41
CA THR A 35 10.21 -18.84 7.38
C THR A 35 11.57 -19.45 7.74
N LEU A 36 12.49 -18.63 8.27
CA LEU A 36 13.83 -19.09 8.67
C LEU A 36 13.85 -19.76 10.05
N GLY A 37 12.74 -19.68 10.80
CA GLY A 37 12.60 -20.22 12.14
C GLY A 37 13.03 -19.22 13.22
N SER A 38 12.14 -18.95 14.20
CA SER A 38 12.41 -17.98 15.25
C SER A 38 13.56 -18.42 16.17
N ARG A 39 13.85 -19.72 16.23
CA ARG A 39 14.95 -20.31 17.02
C ARG A 39 16.35 -19.79 16.64
N ARG A 40 16.52 -19.28 15.42
CA ARG A 40 17.81 -18.78 14.92
C ARG A 40 18.11 -17.34 15.33
N PHE A 41 17.11 -16.63 15.83
CA PHE A 41 17.22 -15.22 16.20
C PHE A 41 17.25 -15.08 17.71
N SER A 42 18.01 -14.11 18.21
CA SER A 42 18.00 -13.82 19.64
C SER A 42 16.65 -13.19 20.04
N PRO A 43 16.24 -13.26 21.32
CA PRO A 43 15.06 -12.54 21.80
C PRO A 43 15.10 -11.03 21.50
N GLY A 44 16.29 -10.43 21.49
CA GLY A 44 16.49 -9.03 21.11
C GLY A 44 16.18 -8.79 19.63
N ASP A 45 16.64 -9.66 18.74
CA ASP A 45 16.35 -9.56 17.30
C ASP A 45 14.87 -9.73 17.01
N LEU A 46 14.21 -10.70 17.65
CA LEU A 46 12.77 -10.94 17.53
C LEU A 46 11.96 -9.73 18.02
N THR A 47 12.39 -9.10 19.12
CA THR A 47 11.79 -7.86 19.62
C THR A 47 11.98 -6.72 18.62
N GLY A 48 13.16 -6.57 18.04
CA GLY A 48 13.44 -5.58 16.99
C GLY A 48 12.56 -5.78 15.76
N PHE A 49 12.42 -7.02 15.29
CA PHE A 49 11.52 -7.36 14.19
C PHE A 49 10.07 -6.96 14.49
N ALA A 50 9.55 -7.34 15.66
CA ALA A 50 8.20 -6.97 16.08
C ALA A 50 8.01 -5.44 16.11
N LEU A 51 8.94 -4.72 16.74
CA LEU A 51 8.87 -3.27 16.86
C LEU A 51 9.02 -2.55 15.52
N TYR A 52 9.63 -3.15 14.49
CA TYR A 52 9.72 -2.54 13.16
C TYR A 52 8.50 -2.78 12.26
N THR A 53 7.53 -3.55 12.72
CA THR A 53 6.30 -3.80 11.96
C THR A 53 5.49 -2.53 11.68
N TRP A 54 5.56 -1.47 12.50
CA TRP A 54 4.77 -0.26 12.26
C TRP A 54 5.07 0.44 10.92
N PHE A 55 6.30 0.37 10.41
CA PHE A 55 6.69 0.96 9.11
C PHE A 55 6.98 -0.09 8.02
N ASN A 56 7.11 -1.37 8.38
CA ASN A 56 7.52 -2.47 7.50
C ASN A 56 6.41 -3.54 7.37
N ARG A 57 5.15 -3.12 7.35
CA ARG A 57 3.98 -4.01 7.25
C ARG A 57 3.20 -3.86 5.96
N ALA A 58 2.89 -2.63 5.57
CA ALA A 58 2.11 -2.33 4.40
C ALA A 58 2.79 -1.21 3.62
N TYR A 59 2.80 -1.36 2.30
CA TYR A 59 3.56 -0.49 1.42
C TYR A 59 2.66 0.34 0.48
N ALA A 60 1.34 0.30 0.67
CA ALA A 60 0.36 1.06 -0.11
C ALA A 60 0.68 2.56 -0.13
N SER A 61 0.94 3.12 1.05
CA SER A 61 1.20 4.55 1.27
C SER A 61 2.68 4.84 1.47
N HIS A 62 3.57 4.06 0.82
CA HIS A 62 5.00 4.24 0.99
C HIS A 62 5.43 5.65 0.53
N PRO A 63 6.19 6.43 1.34
CA PRO A 63 6.43 7.84 1.07
C PRO A 63 7.29 8.09 -0.18
N MET A 64 8.24 7.20 -0.49
CA MET A 64 9.19 7.39 -1.59
C MET A 64 8.53 7.61 -2.98
N PRO A 65 7.57 6.79 -3.43
CA PRO A 65 6.83 7.07 -4.67
C PRO A 65 6.14 8.44 -4.69
N HIS A 66 5.45 8.82 -3.60
CA HIS A 66 4.76 10.11 -3.51
C HIS A 66 5.75 11.30 -3.58
N GLN A 67 6.91 11.16 -2.92
CA GLN A 67 7.96 12.17 -2.96
C GLN A 67 8.58 12.31 -4.36
N LEU A 68 8.77 11.20 -5.08
CA LEU A 68 9.31 11.21 -6.44
C LEU A 68 8.36 11.84 -7.45
N GLU A 69 7.05 11.61 -7.32
CA GLU A 69 6.03 12.32 -8.10
C GLU A 69 6.10 13.84 -7.83
N GLY A 70 6.23 14.24 -6.55
CA GLY A 70 6.45 15.63 -6.17
C GLY A 70 7.71 16.24 -6.79
N PHE A 71 8.83 15.51 -6.76
CA PHE A 71 10.08 15.97 -7.41
C PHE A 71 9.95 16.06 -8.93
N LYS A 72 9.22 15.13 -9.56
CA LYS A 72 8.97 15.20 -11.00
C LYS A 72 8.14 16.43 -11.37
N LEU A 73 7.14 16.78 -10.56
CA LEU A 73 6.37 18.01 -10.75
C LEU A 73 7.24 19.27 -10.66
N THR A 74 8.25 19.29 -9.78
CA THR A 74 9.18 20.43 -9.70
C THR A 74 10.11 20.58 -10.90
N ASP A 75 10.31 19.52 -11.68
CA ASP A 75 11.07 19.62 -12.94
C ASP A 75 10.20 20.24 -14.04
N ASP A 76 8.90 19.92 -14.04
CA ASP A 76 7.96 20.36 -15.08
C ASP A 76 7.34 21.73 -14.76
N THR A 77 7.44 22.21 -13.51
CA THR A 77 6.94 23.53 -13.08
C THR A 77 8.01 24.32 -12.30
N PRO A 78 8.41 25.53 -12.73
CA PRO A 78 9.51 26.28 -12.11
C PRO A 78 9.13 27.00 -10.81
N ILE A 79 8.04 26.61 -10.15
CA ILE A 79 7.49 27.32 -8.99
C ILE A 79 8.31 27.04 -7.72
N ILE A 80 8.78 25.80 -7.53
CA ILE A 80 9.48 25.37 -6.31
C ILE A 80 10.75 24.62 -6.69
N ARG A 81 11.90 24.99 -6.11
CA ARG A 81 13.16 24.26 -6.33
C ARG A 81 13.13 22.92 -5.58
N ARG A 82 13.74 21.88 -6.15
CA ARG A 82 13.86 20.55 -5.51
C ARG A 82 14.30 20.59 -4.04
N LYS A 83 15.30 21.41 -3.70
CA LYS A 83 15.77 21.58 -2.31
C LYS A 83 14.67 22.16 -1.41
N GLN A 84 13.95 23.18 -1.88
CA GLN A 84 12.85 23.79 -1.12
C GLN A 84 11.71 22.78 -0.90
N LEU A 85 11.34 22.02 -1.93
CA LEU A 85 10.34 20.95 -1.79
C LEU A 85 10.76 19.92 -0.74
N SER A 86 12.02 19.47 -0.77
CA SER A 86 12.53 18.52 0.23
C SER A 86 12.43 19.09 1.65
N THR A 87 12.78 20.36 1.85
CA THR A 87 12.65 21.01 3.17
C THR A 87 11.19 21.08 3.61
N LEU A 88 10.28 21.46 2.72
CA LEU A 88 8.84 21.51 3.01
C LEU A 88 8.28 20.14 3.38
N ILE A 89 8.68 19.09 2.67
CA ILE A 89 8.28 17.70 2.98
C ILE A 89 8.78 17.30 4.37
N MET A 90 10.04 17.62 4.71
CA MET A 90 10.60 17.30 6.03
C MET A 90 9.87 18.04 7.17
N VAL A 91 9.60 19.33 6.97
CA VAL A 91 8.85 20.15 7.95
C VAL A 91 7.42 19.63 8.11
N ALA A 92 6.73 19.36 7.00
CA ALA A 92 5.38 18.82 7.01
C ALA A 92 5.32 17.43 7.67
N ALA A 93 6.30 16.57 7.40
CA ALA A 93 6.41 15.25 8.04
C ALA A 93 6.62 15.39 9.56
N PHE A 94 7.48 16.31 10.00
CA PHE A 94 7.73 16.54 11.43
C PHE A 94 6.46 16.99 12.16
N PHE A 95 5.79 18.04 11.68
CA PHE A 95 4.54 18.50 12.29
C PHE A 95 3.39 17.49 12.14
N GLY A 96 3.34 16.76 11.01
CA GLY A 96 2.37 15.70 10.79
C GLY A 96 2.51 14.55 11.80
N ILE A 97 3.73 14.14 12.14
CA ILE A 97 3.98 13.13 13.18
C ILE A 97 3.46 13.61 14.53
N LEU A 98 3.78 14.86 14.92
CA LEU A 98 3.32 15.43 16.19
C LEU A 98 1.80 15.54 16.26
N ALA A 99 1.17 16.03 15.19
CA ALA A 99 -0.28 16.17 15.09
C ALA A 99 -0.99 14.80 15.14
N CYS A 100 -0.48 13.81 14.42
CA CYS A 100 -1.00 12.43 14.47
C CYS A 100 -0.88 11.85 15.88
N PHE A 101 0.27 12.00 16.54
CA PHE A 101 0.48 11.49 17.90
C PHE A 101 -0.50 12.12 18.89
N TRP A 102 -0.68 13.44 18.82
CA TRP A 102 -1.64 14.17 19.64
C TRP A 102 -3.08 13.73 19.38
N ALA A 103 -3.50 13.66 18.11
CA ALA A 103 -4.86 13.28 17.73
C ALA A 103 -5.20 11.85 18.18
N TYR A 104 -4.30 10.88 17.98
CA TYR A 104 -4.51 9.52 18.45
C TYR A 104 -4.61 9.43 19.98
N LEU A 105 -3.78 10.15 20.71
CA LEU A 105 -3.86 10.18 22.18
C LEU A 105 -5.17 10.81 22.67
N ASP A 106 -5.59 11.93 22.10
CA ASP A 106 -6.85 12.59 22.47
C ASP A 106 -8.06 11.67 22.20
N ILE A 107 -8.10 11.01 21.04
CA ILE A 107 -9.14 10.03 20.71
C ILE A 107 -9.14 8.87 21.70
N TYR A 108 -7.98 8.29 22.02
CA TYR A 108 -7.90 7.18 22.98
C TYR A 108 -8.26 7.59 24.40
N HIS A 109 -7.98 8.82 24.82
CA HIS A 109 -8.35 9.31 26.14
C HIS A 109 -9.84 9.62 26.26
N ARG A 110 -10.46 10.19 25.22
CA ARG A 110 -11.88 10.56 25.26
C ARG A 110 -12.82 9.37 25.08
N TYR A 111 -12.51 8.52 24.12
CA TYR A 111 -13.40 7.42 23.74
C TYR A 111 -12.91 6.08 24.27
N GLY A 112 -11.63 5.94 24.66
CA GLY A 112 -11.02 4.66 25.02
C GLY A 112 -10.44 3.92 23.80
N ALA A 113 -9.29 3.29 23.97
CA ALA A 113 -8.59 2.60 22.87
C ALA A 113 -9.34 1.37 22.29
N MET A 114 -10.33 0.85 23.02
CA MET A 114 -11.11 -0.34 22.65
C MET A 114 -12.56 -0.03 22.23
N SER A 115 -12.98 1.24 22.26
CA SER A 115 -14.39 1.63 22.04
C SER A 115 -14.83 1.68 20.58
N GLY A 116 -13.91 1.47 19.63
CA GLY A 116 -14.19 1.53 18.20
C GLY A 116 -14.21 2.94 17.59
N PHE A 117 -14.01 4.00 18.39
CA PHE A 117 -13.98 5.40 17.93
C PHE A 117 -12.64 5.87 17.32
N GLY A 118 -11.67 4.96 17.24
CA GLY A 118 -10.63 5.00 16.23
C GLY A 118 -10.83 3.73 15.43
N ASP A 119 -10.90 3.86 14.11
CA ASP A 119 -11.12 2.76 13.17
C ASP A 119 -10.49 1.44 13.65
N TRP A 120 -11.18 0.36 13.30
CA TRP A 120 -10.57 -0.95 13.14
C TRP A 120 -9.32 -0.76 12.29
N PRO A 121 -8.14 -0.54 12.92
CA PRO A 121 -7.31 -1.65 13.34
C PRO A 121 -6.28 -1.36 14.48
N ASN A 122 -6.38 -0.27 15.24
CA ASN A 122 -5.23 0.17 16.06
C ASN A 122 -4.91 -0.75 17.25
N ALA A 123 -5.91 -1.15 18.03
CA ALA A 123 -5.72 -2.13 19.11
C ALA A 123 -5.35 -3.52 18.55
N TRP A 124 -5.92 -3.88 17.39
CA TRP A 124 -5.64 -5.14 16.70
C TRP A 124 -4.20 -5.23 16.19
N TYR A 125 -3.65 -4.16 15.62
CA TYR A 125 -2.29 -4.17 15.11
C TYR A 125 -1.23 -4.16 16.22
N GLY A 126 -1.48 -3.44 17.31
CA GLY A 126 -0.68 -3.55 18.52
C GLY A 126 -0.69 -4.99 19.04
N ALA A 127 -1.89 -5.54 19.26
CA ALA A 127 -2.06 -6.92 19.72
C ALA A 127 -1.38 -7.93 18.80
N TRP A 128 -1.56 -7.83 17.47
CA TRP A 128 -0.94 -8.73 16.50
C TRP A 128 0.58 -8.71 16.59
N THR A 129 1.18 -7.53 16.72
CA THR A 129 2.64 -7.37 16.83
C THR A 129 3.17 -8.07 18.08
N TYR A 130 2.55 -7.82 19.24
CA TYR A 130 2.97 -8.43 20.50
C TYR A 130 2.62 -9.92 20.60
N GLN A 131 1.51 -10.36 19.98
CA GLN A 131 1.16 -11.78 19.87
C GLN A 131 2.13 -12.53 18.95
N ALA A 132 2.57 -11.92 17.85
CA ALA A 132 3.61 -12.48 16.99
C ALA A 132 4.92 -12.65 17.77
N LEU A 133 5.34 -11.62 18.50
CA LEU A 133 6.53 -11.69 19.37
C LEU A 133 6.40 -12.78 20.44
N ALA A 134 5.26 -12.81 21.15
CA ALA A 134 5.00 -13.83 22.16
C ALA A 134 5.08 -15.24 21.57
N ARG A 135 4.51 -15.46 20.37
CA ARG A 135 4.62 -16.75 19.66
C ARG A 135 6.08 -17.09 19.33
N TRP A 136 6.85 -16.14 18.81
CA TRP A 136 8.26 -16.38 18.47
C TRP A 136 9.12 -16.73 19.67
N LEU A 137 8.81 -16.17 20.85
CA LEU A 137 9.56 -16.41 22.10
C LEU A 137 9.13 -17.69 22.83
N THR A 138 7.83 -18.03 22.78
CA THR A 138 7.27 -19.18 23.53
C THR A 138 7.24 -20.46 22.72
N ASN A 139 7.00 -20.35 21.40
CA ASN A 139 6.96 -21.48 20.49
C ASN A 139 8.02 -21.28 19.40
N LEU A 140 9.26 -21.66 19.75
CA LEU A 140 10.41 -21.56 18.85
C LEU A 140 10.15 -22.38 17.58
N SER A 141 9.98 -21.71 16.45
CA SER A 141 9.78 -22.38 15.17
C SER A 141 11.11 -22.77 14.54
N GLU A 142 11.11 -23.91 13.86
CA GLU A 142 12.20 -24.34 12.99
C GLU A 142 12.01 -23.81 11.56
N ILE A 143 13.01 -24.06 10.71
CA ILE A 143 12.95 -23.65 9.32
C ILE A 143 11.80 -24.35 8.62
N LYS A 144 10.98 -23.57 7.91
CA LYS A 144 9.92 -24.12 7.09
C LYS A 144 10.42 -24.28 5.66
N HIS A 145 11.01 -25.44 5.37
CA HIS A 145 11.56 -25.76 4.05
C HIS A 145 10.53 -25.62 2.92
N GLY A 146 9.25 -25.91 3.19
CA GLY A 146 8.16 -25.70 2.23
C GLY A 146 7.98 -24.24 1.84
N GLU A 147 7.98 -23.31 2.81
CA GLU A 147 7.87 -21.88 2.53
C GLU A 147 9.07 -21.38 1.71
N ILE A 148 10.28 -21.84 2.03
CA ILE A 148 11.50 -21.52 1.26
C ILE A 148 11.38 -22.02 -0.19
N ALA A 149 10.88 -23.24 -0.39
CA ALA A 149 10.69 -23.80 -1.72
C ALA A 149 9.69 -22.95 -2.54
N PHE A 150 8.57 -22.53 -1.95
CA PHE A 150 7.61 -21.66 -2.63
C PHE A 150 8.15 -20.26 -2.93
N ILE A 151 8.95 -19.67 -2.03
CA ILE A 151 9.69 -18.43 -2.30
C ILE A 151 10.62 -18.62 -3.51
N GLY A 152 11.33 -19.74 -3.57
CA GLY A 152 12.17 -20.11 -4.71
C GLY A 152 11.39 -20.22 -6.02
N VAL A 153 10.24 -20.91 -6.02
CA VAL A 153 9.36 -21.03 -7.19
C VAL A 153 8.85 -19.66 -7.65
N GLY A 154 8.46 -18.79 -6.72
CA GLY A 154 8.04 -17.43 -7.02
C GLY A 154 9.17 -16.59 -7.63
N ALA A 155 10.38 -16.69 -7.07
CA ALA A 155 11.57 -16.01 -7.60
C ALA A 155 11.92 -16.49 -9.02
N ILE A 156 11.90 -17.81 -9.26
CA ILE A 156 12.13 -18.40 -10.59
C ILE A 156 11.06 -17.94 -11.57
N SER A 157 9.80 -17.90 -11.15
CA SER A 157 8.67 -17.48 -11.98
C SER A 157 8.78 -16.01 -12.39
N VAL A 158 9.11 -15.10 -11.46
CA VAL A 158 9.35 -13.68 -11.76
C VAL A 158 10.57 -13.52 -12.67
N PHE A 159 11.66 -14.24 -12.40
CA PHE A 159 12.86 -14.21 -13.23
C PHE A 159 12.58 -14.68 -14.66
N PHE A 160 11.86 -15.80 -14.80
CA PHE A 160 11.43 -16.33 -16.09
C PHE A 160 10.56 -15.33 -16.86
N LEU A 161 9.53 -14.75 -16.22
CA LEU A 161 8.68 -13.74 -16.85
C LEU A 161 9.46 -12.49 -17.26
N THR A 162 10.46 -12.10 -16.47
CA THR A 162 11.33 -10.96 -16.78
C THR A 162 12.23 -11.27 -17.98
N LEU A 163 12.86 -12.44 -18.02
CA LEU A 163 13.68 -12.88 -19.17
C LEU A 163 12.87 -13.01 -20.45
N MET A 164 11.70 -13.65 -20.39
CA MET A 164 10.83 -13.79 -21.57
C MET A 164 10.41 -12.43 -22.11
N ARG A 165 10.13 -11.46 -21.25
CA ARG A 165 9.83 -10.09 -21.67
C ARG A 165 11.03 -9.34 -22.26
N LEU A 166 12.26 -9.62 -21.80
CA LEU A 166 13.47 -9.02 -22.37
C LEU A 166 13.83 -9.62 -23.73
N TRP A 167 13.56 -10.90 -23.95
CA TRP A 167 13.91 -11.60 -25.19
C TRP A 167 12.79 -11.54 -26.24
N PHE A 168 11.52 -11.49 -25.81
CA PHE A 168 10.35 -11.48 -26.70
C PHE A 168 9.49 -10.24 -26.47
N ILE A 169 9.59 -9.28 -27.40
CA ILE A 169 8.82 -8.03 -27.38
C ILE A 169 7.30 -8.28 -27.42
N TRP A 170 6.87 -9.38 -28.04
CA TRP A 170 5.45 -9.75 -28.18
C TRP A 170 4.88 -10.49 -26.96
N TRP A 171 5.68 -10.79 -25.93
CA TRP A 171 5.25 -11.59 -24.81
C TRP A 171 4.17 -10.88 -23.97
N PRO A 172 2.96 -11.47 -23.83
CA PRO A 172 1.82 -10.77 -23.21
C PRO A 172 1.92 -10.73 -21.68
N PHE A 173 2.63 -11.66 -21.04
CA PHE A 173 2.66 -11.73 -19.58
C PHE A 173 3.67 -10.74 -18.98
N HIS A 174 3.21 -10.00 -17.97
CA HIS A 174 4.03 -9.01 -17.28
C HIS A 174 4.44 -9.55 -15.89
N PRO A 175 5.74 -9.54 -15.51
CA PRO A 175 6.17 -9.97 -14.17
C PRO A 175 5.45 -9.21 -13.05
N LEU A 176 5.24 -7.90 -13.23
CA LEU A 176 4.42 -7.11 -12.30
C LEU A 176 2.98 -7.61 -12.14
N GLY A 177 2.32 -8.10 -13.19
CA GLY A 177 0.97 -8.64 -13.07
C GLY A 177 0.90 -9.85 -12.13
N TYR A 178 1.92 -10.71 -12.19
CA TYR A 178 2.08 -11.85 -11.29
C TYR A 178 2.31 -11.43 -9.84
N ILE A 179 3.09 -10.37 -9.61
CA ILE A 179 3.32 -9.84 -8.25
C ILE A 179 2.04 -9.19 -7.70
N MET A 180 1.32 -8.45 -8.54
CA MET A 180 0.09 -7.75 -8.17
C MET A 180 -1.06 -8.70 -7.82
N SER A 181 -1.14 -9.88 -8.44
CA SER A 181 -2.19 -10.86 -8.15
C SER A 181 -2.14 -11.43 -6.74
N LEU A 182 -1.03 -11.25 -6.03
CA LEU A 182 -0.86 -11.73 -4.65
C LEU A 182 -1.45 -10.77 -3.61
N GLY A 183 -1.78 -9.53 -3.96
CA GLY A 183 -2.23 -8.52 -3.00
C GLY A 183 -3.69 -8.71 -2.56
N HIS A 184 -3.99 -8.56 -1.27
CA HIS A 184 -5.36 -8.67 -0.73
C HIS A 184 -6.37 -7.82 -1.51
N TRP A 185 -5.99 -6.62 -1.90
CA TRP A 185 -6.88 -5.66 -2.57
C TRP A 185 -7.21 -6.01 -4.02
N ILE A 186 -6.37 -6.82 -4.69
CA ILE A 186 -6.62 -7.19 -6.09
C ILE A 186 -7.90 -8.04 -6.21
N GLN A 187 -8.25 -8.81 -5.17
CA GLN A 187 -9.45 -9.64 -5.16
C GLN A 187 -10.75 -8.83 -5.12
N PHE A 188 -10.70 -7.57 -4.68
CA PHE A 188 -11.85 -6.67 -4.71
C PHE A 188 -11.89 -5.87 -6.03
N LEU A 189 -10.73 -5.67 -6.65
CA LEU A 189 -10.57 -4.81 -7.82
C LEU A 189 -10.56 -5.56 -9.15
N TRP A 190 -10.45 -6.90 -9.17
CA TRP A 190 -10.33 -7.66 -10.41
C TRP A 190 -11.47 -7.36 -11.40
N LEU A 191 -12.71 -7.24 -10.92
CA LEU A 191 -13.87 -6.93 -11.74
C LEU A 191 -13.78 -5.49 -12.28
N CYS A 192 -13.41 -4.53 -11.44
CA CYS A 192 -13.20 -3.14 -11.85
C CYS A 192 -12.07 -3.01 -12.88
N LEU A 193 -10.97 -3.76 -12.70
CA LEU A 193 -9.86 -3.82 -13.65
C LEU A 193 -10.28 -4.46 -14.97
N MET A 194 -11.11 -5.50 -14.93
CA MET A 194 -11.66 -6.13 -16.13
C MET A 194 -12.57 -5.14 -16.89
N ILE A 195 -13.50 -4.49 -16.20
CA ILE A 195 -14.39 -3.47 -16.79
C ILE A 195 -13.55 -2.33 -17.38
N SER A 196 -12.61 -1.78 -16.61
CA SER A 196 -11.72 -0.71 -17.08
C SER A 196 -10.92 -1.11 -18.32
N SER A 197 -10.41 -2.35 -18.36
CA SER A 197 -9.65 -2.87 -19.50
C SER A 197 -10.52 -3.04 -20.74
N ILE A 198 -11.75 -3.57 -20.59
CA ILE A 198 -12.72 -3.72 -21.68
C ILE A 198 -13.15 -2.34 -22.20
N THR A 199 -13.51 -1.42 -21.31
CA THR A 199 -13.91 -0.06 -21.69
C THR A 199 -12.77 0.67 -22.40
N LYS A 200 -11.53 0.57 -21.90
CA LYS A 200 -10.35 1.13 -22.55
C LYS A 200 -10.14 0.53 -23.94
N TRP A 201 -10.28 -0.79 -24.07
CA TRP A 201 -10.15 -1.48 -25.35
C TRP A 201 -11.20 -1.00 -26.36
N ILE A 202 -12.47 -0.88 -25.94
CA ILE A 202 -13.55 -0.35 -26.79
C ILE A 202 -13.25 1.09 -27.22
N ILE A 203 -12.89 1.97 -26.29
CA ILE A 203 -12.58 3.39 -26.60
C ILE A 203 -11.43 3.50 -27.60
N LEU A 204 -10.35 2.73 -27.39
CA LEU A 204 -9.21 2.75 -28.30
C LEU A 204 -9.54 2.14 -29.67
N LYS A 205 -10.32 1.05 -29.69
CA LYS A 205 -10.67 0.35 -30.94
C LYS A 205 -11.62 1.16 -31.83
N TYR A 206 -12.61 1.83 -31.25
CA TYR A 206 -13.64 2.54 -32.01
C TYR A 206 -13.40 4.06 -32.10
N GLY A 207 -12.74 4.67 -31.10
CA GLY A 207 -12.54 6.11 -31.03
C GLY A 207 -11.10 6.59 -31.21
N GLY A 208 -10.14 5.66 -31.25
CA GLY A 208 -8.72 5.97 -31.38
C GLY A 208 -8.14 6.80 -30.23
N PRO A 209 -6.89 7.29 -30.39
CA PRO A 209 -6.16 7.99 -29.32
C PRO A 209 -6.78 9.33 -28.90
N GLN A 210 -7.47 10.01 -29.81
CA GLN A 210 -8.11 11.31 -29.52
C GLN A 210 -9.33 11.14 -28.61
N LEU A 211 -10.20 10.16 -28.88
CA LEU A 211 -11.32 9.86 -28.00
C LEU A 211 -10.84 9.39 -26.64
N TYR A 212 -9.77 8.58 -26.59
CA TYR A 212 -9.16 8.17 -25.32
C TYR A 212 -8.74 9.35 -24.45
N ARG A 213 -8.08 10.38 -25.03
CA ARG A 213 -7.71 11.60 -24.29
C ARG A 213 -8.92 12.42 -23.82
N ARG A 214 -10.05 12.38 -24.53
CA ARG A 214 -11.29 13.04 -24.06
C ARG A 214 -11.95 12.23 -22.95
N ALA A 215 -12.04 10.91 -23.11
CA ALA A 215 -12.60 10.01 -22.12
C ALA A 215 -11.82 10.00 -20.81
N SER A 216 -10.49 10.21 -20.83
CA SER A 216 -9.71 10.32 -19.60
C SER A 216 -10.17 11.45 -18.69
N TYR A 217 -10.62 12.59 -19.25
CA TYR A 217 -11.20 13.67 -18.44
C TYR A 217 -12.52 13.27 -17.77
N PHE A 218 -13.34 12.46 -18.43
CA PHE A 218 -14.57 11.91 -17.83
C PHE A 218 -14.24 10.99 -16.64
N PHE A 219 -13.29 10.06 -16.80
CA PHE A 219 -12.90 9.17 -15.69
C PHE A 219 -12.24 9.93 -14.53
N LEU A 220 -11.42 10.94 -14.82
CA LEU A 220 -10.89 11.84 -13.79
C LEU A 220 -12.03 12.57 -13.05
N GLY A 221 -13.06 13.02 -13.78
CA GLY A 221 -14.26 13.60 -13.19
C GLY A 221 -15.05 12.63 -12.32
N LEU A 222 -15.13 11.35 -12.71
CA LEU A 222 -15.78 10.31 -11.92
C LEU A 222 -15.04 10.05 -10.59
N VAL A 223 -13.71 9.95 -10.65
CA VAL A 223 -12.86 9.83 -9.45
C VAL A 223 -13.01 11.05 -8.55
N LEU A 224 -12.96 12.26 -9.12
CA LEU A 224 -13.14 13.50 -8.37
C LEU A 224 -14.54 13.57 -7.73
N GLY A 225 -15.57 13.15 -8.45
CA GLY A 225 -16.94 13.11 -7.95
C GLY A 225 -17.11 12.18 -6.75
N ASP A 226 -16.50 10.99 -6.80
CA ASP A 226 -16.50 10.04 -5.68
C ASP A 226 -15.84 10.64 -4.43
N PHE A 227 -14.66 11.27 -4.59
CA PHE A 227 -13.99 11.97 -3.48
C PHE A 227 -14.80 13.14 -2.92
N VAL A 228 -15.42 13.96 -3.78
CA VAL A 228 -16.20 15.12 -3.36
C VAL A 228 -17.44 14.67 -2.60
N ILE A 229 -18.21 13.72 -3.14
CA ILE A 229 -19.42 13.19 -2.51
C ILE A 229 -19.05 12.51 -1.18
N GLY A 230 -18.03 11.66 -1.17
CA GLY A 230 -17.56 11.00 0.05
C GLY A 230 -17.16 12.01 1.15
N SER A 231 -16.42 13.06 0.78
CA SER A 231 -16.03 14.11 1.71
C SER A 231 -17.23 14.90 2.25
N LEU A 232 -18.17 15.29 1.39
CA LEU A 232 -19.39 15.99 1.78
C LEU A 232 -20.27 15.14 2.71
N TRP A 233 -20.37 13.83 2.44
CA TRP A 233 -21.15 12.91 3.25
C TRP A 233 -20.53 12.71 4.64
N LEU A 234 -19.20 12.70 4.72
CA LEU A 234 -18.48 12.60 5.99
C LEU A 234 -18.59 13.89 6.82
N ILE A 235 -18.56 15.06 6.17
CA ILE A 235 -18.84 16.35 6.82
C ILE A 235 -20.29 16.38 7.32
N TYR A 236 -21.25 15.89 6.54
CA TYR A 236 -22.64 15.79 6.97
C TYR A 236 -22.79 14.88 8.19
N GLY A 237 -22.19 13.68 8.18
CA GLY A 237 -22.23 12.75 9.30
C GLY A 237 -21.66 13.36 10.60
N THR A 238 -20.53 14.07 10.48
CA THR A 238 -19.89 14.73 11.64
C THR A 238 -20.69 15.92 12.18
N LEU A 239 -21.34 16.71 11.31
CA LEU A 239 -22.15 17.85 11.74
C LEU A 239 -23.47 17.44 12.39
N PHE A 240 -24.14 16.43 11.84
CA PHE A 240 -25.46 15.99 12.32
C PHE A 240 -25.38 14.81 13.30
N ASN A 241 -24.17 14.34 13.61
CA ASN A 241 -23.90 13.19 14.48
C ASN A 241 -24.74 11.96 14.07
N THR A 242 -24.84 11.72 12.76
CA THR A 242 -25.61 10.61 12.17
C THR A 242 -24.68 9.60 11.54
N THR A 243 -25.05 8.32 11.61
CA THR A 243 -24.31 7.25 10.96
C THR A 243 -24.49 7.38 9.45
N VAL A 244 -23.42 7.78 8.78
CA VAL A 244 -23.42 7.97 7.33
C VAL A 244 -22.78 6.78 6.64
N TYR A 245 -23.26 6.49 5.43
CA TYR A 245 -22.64 5.48 4.59
C TYR A 245 -21.17 5.84 4.33
N VAL A 246 -20.26 5.00 4.83
CA VAL A 246 -18.84 5.18 4.57
C VAL A 246 -18.51 4.54 3.22
N PHE A 247 -18.10 5.36 2.26
CA PHE A 247 -17.56 4.86 1.00
C PHE A 247 -16.32 4.02 1.29
N PHE A 248 -16.22 2.85 0.63
CA PHE A 248 -15.22 1.81 0.82
C PHE A 248 -13.82 2.30 1.23
N PRO A 249 -13.13 1.73 2.26
CA PRO A 249 -13.46 0.55 3.06
C PRO A 249 -13.78 0.94 4.51
N GLY A 250 -14.98 1.46 4.79
CA GLY A 250 -15.43 1.68 6.17
C GLY A 250 -16.75 0.98 6.43
N ARG A 251 -16.92 0.42 7.63
CA ARG A 251 -18.27 0.10 8.12
C ARG A 251 -18.94 1.41 8.54
N PRO A 252 -20.28 1.51 8.45
CA PRO A 252 -20.99 2.57 9.15
C PRO A 252 -20.65 2.44 10.65
N VAL A 253 -20.05 3.48 11.20
CA VAL A 253 -19.89 3.67 12.65
C VAL A 253 -21.12 4.40 13.15
#